data_AF-A0A7Y3LIH6-F1
#
_entry.id   AF-A0A7Y3LIH6-F1
#
_cell.length_a   1.000
_cell.length_b   1.000
_cell.length_c   1.000
_cell.angle_alpha   90.00
_cell.angle_beta   90.00
_cell.angle_gamma   90.00
#
_symmetry.space_group_name_H-M   'P 1'
#
loop_
_entity.id
_entity.type
_entity.pdbx_description
1 polymer ?
#
loop_
_entity_poly.entity_id
_entity_poly.type
_entity_poly.pdbx_seq_one_letter_code
_entity_poly.pdbx_strand_id
1 'polypeptide(L)'
;MNRLWGAFVSGGVLVLILSGTAFAASASRQAPGTFSASDIARACAAPAPGQASCGALQLLDPAKNWHGSPGKKPGSTSGSSTPSGFYPADLQSAYGLAASSGSYGSGETVAIIDAYNDPNALTDLVTYRNYFNGRAGSVAHTSASAIPRICTTSPASGCVNFTKYNQTGGTSSYPRNNVGWSEEISLDLDMVSAICPNCNIALVEANSASFSDLSQAVNFAKTISRVVAISNSYGASEFSGELAYNTDYSFLQGIAMTASSGDGGYGVEYPAASPYLTAVGGTTLTASVTPTSLTWSQTVWSGAGSGCSAYEPQPAGQGTWNTACPSNRTVADTSADANPNTGVAVYDSFHEPGWMVFGGTSVSSPTIASVYALAAGSEGTLFNPSPAQLYQYSETQTQPGPLYNVTSGSNGSCGTYLCNASSTYSPAGMPAYDGPTGNGTPNGPTSLSAF
;
A
#
# COMPACT_ATOMS: atom_id res chain seq x y z
N MET A 1 103.07 -5.78 -8.62
CA MET A 1 103.10 -6.93 -7.71
C MET A 1 101.73 -7.59 -7.74
N ASN A 2 101.71 -8.89 -8.07
CA ASN A 2 100.64 -9.90 -8.01
C ASN A 2 99.28 -9.55 -8.66
N ARG A 3 99.02 -9.95 -9.92
CA ARG A 3 98.45 -11.25 -10.35
C ARG A 3 97.16 -11.62 -9.60
N LEU A 4 96.03 -11.75 -10.32
CA LEU A 4 95.47 -13.04 -10.76
C LEU A 4 94.19 -12.83 -11.65
N TRP A 5 94.25 -13.44 -12.84
CA TRP A 5 93.20 -14.16 -13.60
C TRP A 5 91.97 -13.43 -14.15
N GLY A 6 91.75 -13.60 -15.46
CA GLY A 6 90.60 -13.10 -16.20
C GLY A 6 89.67 -14.19 -16.72
N ALA A 7 88.68 -13.78 -17.51
CA ALA A 7 88.09 -14.50 -18.64
C ALA A 7 87.00 -13.62 -19.27
N PHE A 8 87.05 -13.48 -20.60
CA PHE A 8 85.96 -12.95 -21.42
C PHE A 8 84.85 -14.00 -21.54
N VAL A 9 83.58 -13.61 -21.35
CA VAL A 9 82.42 -14.23 -22.01
C VAL A 9 81.36 -13.15 -22.29
N SER A 10 81.05 -13.01 -23.56
CA SER A 10 79.92 -12.28 -24.15
C SER A 10 78.57 -12.86 -23.70
N GLY A 11 77.66 -12.01 -23.20
CA GLY A 11 76.30 -12.40 -22.81
C GLY A 11 75.29 -11.30 -23.16
N GLY A 12 74.29 -11.66 -23.96
CA GLY A 12 73.28 -10.76 -24.50
C GLY A 12 72.37 -10.15 -23.45
N VAL A 13 71.79 -9.00 -23.83
CA VAL A 13 70.74 -8.29 -23.09
C VAL A 13 69.51 -9.20 -22.99
N LEU A 14 69.23 -9.69 -21.77
CA LEU A 14 67.97 -10.35 -21.43
C LEU A 14 67.04 -9.32 -20.79
N VAL A 15 66.00 -8.92 -21.51
CA VAL A 15 64.87 -8.15 -20.95
C VAL A 15 64.08 -9.08 -20.04
N LEU A 16 64.21 -8.89 -18.72
CA LEU A 16 63.37 -9.53 -17.72
C LEU A 16 61.99 -8.85 -17.72
N ILE A 17 61.04 -9.47 -18.40
CA ILE A 17 59.61 -9.19 -18.22
C ILE A 17 59.24 -9.78 -16.85
N LEU A 18 59.08 -8.92 -15.83
CA LEU A 18 58.37 -9.32 -14.62
C LEU A 18 56.89 -9.50 -14.99
N SER A 19 56.49 -10.75 -15.22
CA SER A 19 55.10 -11.17 -15.18
C SER A 19 54.63 -11.07 -13.72
N GLY A 20 54.07 -9.92 -13.35
CA GLY A 20 53.30 -9.78 -12.13
C GLY A 20 52.08 -10.68 -12.21
N THR A 21 52.07 -11.74 -11.41
CA THR A 21 50.89 -12.57 -11.18
C THR A 21 49.82 -11.71 -10.52
N ALA A 22 48.87 -11.21 -11.31
CA ALA A 22 47.63 -10.70 -10.78
C ALA A 22 46.91 -11.88 -10.10
N PHE A 23 46.80 -11.84 -8.77
CA PHE A 23 45.78 -12.60 -8.08
C PHE A 23 44.43 -12.05 -8.54
N ALA A 24 43.87 -12.64 -9.60
CA ALA A 24 42.46 -12.52 -9.86
C ALA A 24 41.76 -13.17 -8.67
N ALA A 25 41.27 -12.37 -7.74
CA ALA A 25 40.28 -12.82 -6.79
C ALA A 25 39.09 -13.30 -7.63
N SER A 26 38.96 -14.61 -7.76
CA SER A 26 37.77 -15.25 -8.30
C SER A 26 36.63 -14.90 -7.36
N ALA A 27 35.97 -13.77 -7.62
CA ALA A 27 34.65 -13.52 -7.11
C ALA A 27 33.81 -14.68 -7.64
N SER A 28 33.48 -15.65 -6.77
CA SER A 28 32.43 -16.60 -7.07
C SER A 28 31.19 -15.76 -7.36
N ARG A 29 30.83 -15.64 -8.63
CA ARG A 29 29.47 -15.27 -9.01
C ARG A 29 28.60 -16.33 -8.36
N GLN A 30 28.05 -16.01 -7.18
CA GLN A 30 26.86 -16.69 -6.74
C GLN A 30 25.87 -16.51 -7.88
N ALA A 31 25.47 -17.64 -8.48
CA ALA A 31 24.32 -17.66 -9.34
C ALA A 31 23.19 -16.94 -8.59
N PRO A 32 22.42 -16.05 -9.26
CA PRO A 32 21.21 -15.53 -8.63
C PRO A 32 20.43 -16.73 -8.12
N GLY A 33 20.13 -16.72 -6.82
CA GLY A 33 19.34 -17.78 -6.22
C GLY A 33 18.14 -18.03 -7.11
N THR A 34 17.94 -19.27 -7.51
CA THR A 34 16.73 -19.68 -8.21
C THR A 34 15.56 -19.34 -7.29
N PHE A 35 14.87 -18.23 -7.56
CA PHE A 35 13.55 -18.01 -6.99
C PHE A 35 12.69 -19.17 -7.51
N SER A 36 12.25 -20.02 -6.58
CA SER A 36 11.14 -20.95 -6.78
C SER A 36 9.97 -20.16 -7.41
N ALA A 37 9.06 -20.82 -8.14
CA ALA A 37 7.81 -20.20 -8.62
C ALA A 37 7.29 -19.24 -7.53
N SER A 38 7.15 -17.95 -7.86
CA SER A 38 7.12 -16.87 -6.87
C SER A 38 6.11 -17.19 -5.77
N ASP A 39 6.51 -17.04 -4.50
CA ASP A 39 5.63 -17.18 -3.33
C ASP A 39 4.47 -16.15 -3.32
N ILE A 40 4.32 -15.37 -4.40
CA ILE A 40 3.34 -14.31 -4.59
C ILE A 40 2.74 -14.48 -6.00
N ALA A 41 1.41 -14.37 -6.09
CA ALA A 41 0.65 -14.29 -7.34
C ALA A 41 0.00 -12.90 -7.49
N ARG A 42 -0.07 -12.38 -8.73
CA ARG A 42 -0.84 -11.17 -9.05
C ARG A 42 -2.27 -11.60 -9.37
N ALA A 43 -3.26 -10.98 -8.73
CA ALA A 43 -4.66 -11.24 -9.02
C ALA A 43 -5.01 -10.83 -10.47
N CYS A 44 -4.61 -9.61 -10.85
CA CYS A 44 -4.81 -9.08 -12.20
C CYS A 44 -3.67 -9.38 -13.17
N ALA A 45 -4.05 -9.60 -14.43
CA ALA A 45 -3.11 -9.60 -15.54
C ALA A 45 -2.55 -8.19 -15.79
N ALA A 46 -1.35 -8.12 -16.37
CA ALA A 46 -0.74 -6.86 -16.77
C ALA A 46 -1.69 -6.03 -17.66
N PRO A 47 -1.73 -4.70 -17.49
CA PRO A 47 -2.68 -3.86 -18.21
C PRO A 47 -2.39 -3.84 -19.71
N ALA A 48 -3.45 -3.82 -20.52
CA ALA A 48 -3.35 -3.45 -21.92
C ALA A 48 -3.15 -1.92 -22.06
N PRO A 49 -2.62 -1.42 -23.19
CA PRO A 49 -2.50 0.03 -23.40
C PRO A 49 -3.81 0.78 -23.17
N GLY A 50 -3.77 1.82 -22.33
CA GLY A 50 -4.95 2.63 -21.96
C GLY A 50 -5.88 2.00 -20.91
N GLN A 51 -5.47 0.89 -20.31
CA GLN A 51 -6.18 0.24 -19.20
C GLN A 51 -5.29 0.21 -17.94
N ALA A 52 -5.92 0.11 -16.78
CA ALA A 52 -5.28 -0.16 -15.51
C ALA A 52 -5.27 -1.67 -15.20
N SER A 53 -4.42 -2.07 -14.27
CA SER A 53 -4.47 -3.36 -13.58
C SER A 53 -4.69 -3.12 -12.11
N CYS A 54 -5.44 -4.00 -11.45
CA CYS A 54 -5.51 -4.02 -10.00
C CYS A 54 -4.15 -4.45 -9.40
N GLY A 55 -3.89 -4.05 -8.14
CA GLY A 55 -2.61 -4.22 -7.44
C GLY A 55 -2.57 -5.38 -6.42
N ALA A 56 -3.64 -6.15 -6.27
CA ALA A 56 -3.72 -7.23 -5.30
C ALA A 56 -2.65 -8.29 -5.56
N LEU A 57 -1.83 -8.52 -4.53
CA LEU A 57 -0.75 -9.50 -4.52
C LEU A 57 -1.04 -10.60 -3.48
N GLN A 58 -1.51 -11.75 -3.95
CA GLN A 58 -1.78 -12.91 -3.09
C GLN A 58 -0.46 -13.55 -2.64
N LEU A 59 -0.30 -13.79 -1.34
CA LEU A 59 0.77 -14.62 -0.79
C LEU A 59 0.38 -16.10 -0.90
N LEU A 60 1.13 -16.86 -1.68
CA LEU A 60 0.98 -18.30 -1.81
C LEU A 60 1.61 -19.03 -0.62
N ASP A 61 0.97 -20.12 -0.18
CA ASP A 61 1.38 -20.91 1.00
C ASP A 61 1.69 -20.05 2.24
N PRO A 62 0.72 -19.27 2.73
CA PRO A 62 0.93 -18.34 3.83
C PRO A 62 1.38 -19.03 5.13
N ALA A 63 1.05 -20.33 5.29
CA ALA A 63 1.57 -21.16 6.38
C ALA A 63 3.12 -21.24 6.39
N LYS A 64 3.77 -21.12 5.23
CA LYS A 64 5.24 -21.06 5.12
C LYS A 64 5.76 -19.63 5.00
N ASN A 65 5.07 -18.77 4.26
CA ASN A 65 5.64 -17.52 3.80
C ASN A 65 5.19 -16.28 4.58
N TRP A 66 4.20 -16.41 5.48
CA TRP A 66 3.77 -15.27 6.29
C TRP A 66 4.70 -15.04 7.50
N HIS A 67 5.07 -13.77 7.70
CA HIS A 67 6.12 -13.29 8.59
C HIS A 67 5.72 -12.05 9.42
N GLY A 68 4.44 -11.69 9.46
CA GLY A 68 3.97 -10.51 10.20
C GLY A 68 4.18 -10.57 11.72
N SER A 69 4.24 -11.77 12.32
CA SER A 69 4.56 -11.95 13.75
C SER A 69 5.31 -13.25 14.04
N PRO A 70 6.28 -13.27 14.99
CA PRO A 70 6.84 -14.50 15.54
C PRO A 70 5.79 -15.31 16.30
N GLY A 71 5.87 -16.65 16.22
CA GLY A 71 5.27 -17.55 17.22
C GLY A 71 3.84 -18.05 16.98
N LYS A 72 3.08 -17.50 16.04
CA LYS A 72 1.86 -18.12 15.49
C LYS A 72 1.66 -17.66 14.05
N LYS A 73 1.85 -18.57 13.10
CA LYS A 73 1.26 -18.41 11.76
C LYS A 73 -0.15 -18.99 11.87
N PRO A 74 -1.20 -18.17 11.98
CA PRO A 74 -2.54 -18.74 12.09
C PRO A 74 -2.84 -19.48 10.78
N GLY A 75 -3.37 -20.71 10.85
CA GLY A 75 -3.54 -21.57 9.68
C GLY A 75 -2.40 -22.57 9.39
N SER A 76 -1.32 -22.62 10.19
CA SER A 76 -0.15 -23.50 9.92
C SER A 76 -0.36 -25.02 10.06
N THR A 77 -1.60 -25.48 10.17
CA THR A 77 -1.93 -26.91 10.23
C THR A 77 -3.01 -27.20 9.19
N SER A 78 -2.73 -28.16 8.30
CA SER A 78 -3.69 -28.66 7.32
C SER A 78 -5.07 -28.91 7.95
N GLY A 79 -6.11 -28.21 7.47
CA GLY A 79 -7.47 -28.29 7.99
C GLY A 79 -7.89 -27.23 9.01
N SER A 80 -7.07 -26.18 9.25
CA SER A 80 -7.46 -25.06 10.11
C SER A 80 -8.43 -24.11 9.41
N SER A 81 -9.57 -23.83 10.04
CA SER A 81 -10.56 -22.81 9.64
C SER A 81 -10.16 -21.37 10.04
N THR A 82 -8.90 -21.18 10.41
CA THR A 82 -8.36 -19.91 10.92
C THR A 82 -7.47 -19.27 9.84
N PRO A 83 -7.79 -18.06 9.35
CA PRO A 83 -7.02 -17.38 8.32
C PRO A 83 -5.61 -17.06 8.77
N SER A 84 -4.63 -17.15 7.86
CA SER A 84 -3.34 -16.47 8.03
C SER A 84 -3.51 -14.96 7.81
N GLY A 85 -2.46 -14.17 8.08
CA GLY A 85 -2.47 -12.73 7.85
C GLY A 85 -2.76 -11.89 9.08
N PHE A 86 -2.60 -10.57 8.95
CA PHE A 86 -3.11 -9.62 9.93
C PHE A 86 -4.64 -9.56 9.89
N TYR A 87 -5.23 -9.49 11.08
CA TYR A 87 -6.66 -9.30 11.29
C TYR A 87 -6.96 -7.81 11.54
N PRO A 88 -8.24 -7.39 11.52
CA PRO A 88 -8.63 -6.02 11.83
C PRO A 88 -8.01 -5.45 13.11
N ALA A 89 -8.06 -6.22 14.21
CA ALA A 89 -7.51 -5.81 15.50
C ALA A 89 -5.97 -5.63 15.48
N ASP A 90 -5.26 -6.33 14.59
CA ASP A 90 -3.82 -6.15 14.42
C ASP A 90 -3.51 -4.83 13.73
N LEU A 91 -4.19 -4.54 12.62
CA LEU A 91 -4.01 -3.30 11.86
C LEU A 91 -4.41 -2.07 12.69
N GLN A 92 -5.54 -2.15 13.40
CA GLN A 92 -5.97 -1.10 14.32
C GLN A 92 -4.99 -0.89 15.47
N SER A 93 -4.34 -1.95 15.97
CA SER A 93 -3.30 -1.84 16.98
C SER A 93 -2.02 -1.22 16.41
N ALA A 94 -1.59 -1.69 15.23
CA ALA A 94 -0.38 -1.24 14.55
C ALA A 94 -0.37 0.26 14.26
N TYR A 95 -1.50 0.79 13.82
CA TYR A 95 -1.67 2.21 13.53
C TYR A 95 -2.21 3.03 14.71
N GLY A 96 -2.41 2.41 15.88
CA GLY A 96 -2.96 3.07 17.07
C GLY A 96 -4.39 3.60 16.87
N LEU A 97 -5.17 2.98 15.99
CA LEU A 97 -6.51 3.41 15.58
C LEU A 97 -7.64 2.71 16.34
N ALA A 98 -7.37 1.71 17.18
CA ALA A 98 -8.42 0.90 17.83
C ALA A 98 -9.54 1.72 18.50
N ALA A 99 -9.19 2.80 19.21
CA ALA A 99 -10.19 3.68 19.82
C ALA A 99 -11.00 4.46 18.77
N SER A 100 -10.33 4.98 17.74
CA SER A 100 -10.96 5.71 16.62
C SER A 100 -11.89 4.80 15.81
N SER A 101 -11.43 3.60 15.45
CA SER A 101 -12.22 2.58 14.73
C SER A 101 -13.48 2.19 15.48
N GLY A 102 -13.45 2.15 16.82
CA GLY A 102 -14.62 1.89 17.65
C GLY A 102 -15.58 3.07 17.79
N SER A 103 -15.12 4.30 17.59
CA SER A 103 -15.86 5.53 17.94
C SER A 103 -16.40 6.29 16.72
N TYR A 104 -15.69 6.24 15.60
CA TYR A 104 -15.97 7.05 14.42
C TYR A 104 -16.40 6.21 13.21
N GLY A 105 -16.72 6.89 12.11
CA GLY A 105 -17.17 6.29 10.85
C GLY A 105 -18.68 6.07 10.75
N SER A 106 -19.43 6.20 11.85
CA SER A 106 -20.87 5.91 11.84
C SER A 106 -21.62 6.80 10.84
N GLY A 107 -22.12 6.13 9.81
CA GLY A 107 -22.89 6.70 8.73
C GLY A 107 -22.07 7.48 7.68
N GLU A 108 -20.76 7.61 7.87
CA GLU A 108 -19.87 7.94 6.76
C GLU A 108 -19.77 6.74 5.80
N THR A 109 -19.42 7.01 4.55
CA THR A 109 -19.29 6.00 3.50
C THR A 109 -17.90 6.07 2.89
N VAL A 110 -17.24 4.92 2.78
CA VAL A 110 -16.05 4.75 1.95
C VAL A 110 -16.47 4.07 0.65
N ALA A 111 -16.11 4.68 -0.47
CA ALA A 111 -16.36 4.11 -1.79
C ALA A 111 -15.11 3.42 -2.32
N ILE A 112 -15.30 2.23 -2.90
CA ILE A 112 -14.29 1.44 -3.61
C ILE A 112 -14.63 1.49 -5.10
N ILE A 113 -13.62 1.79 -5.92
CA ILE A 113 -13.73 1.82 -7.37
C ILE A 113 -12.91 0.66 -7.95
N ASP A 114 -13.58 -0.23 -8.66
CA ASP A 114 -12.93 -1.36 -9.33
C ASP A 114 -13.52 -1.63 -10.70
N ALA A 115 -12.76 -2.32 -11.55
CA ALA A 115 -13.27 -2.77 -12.85
C ALA A 115 -13.92 -4.15 -12.76
N TYR A 116 -14.89 -4.38 -13.64
CA TYR A 116 -15.64 -5.62 -13.76
C TYR A 116 -16.47 -5.95 -12.51
N ASN A 117 -17.11 -7.12 -12.54
CA ASN A 117 -18.03 -7.54 -11.50
C ASN A 117 -17.45 -8.64 -10.62
N ASP A 118 -17.50 -8.44 -9.32
CA ASP A 118 -17.46 -9.51 -8.32
C ASP A 118 -18.90 -9.92 -7.94
N PRO A 119 -19.42 -11.04 -8.47
CA PRO A 119 -20.77 -11.47 -8.13
C PRO A 119 -20.96 -11.87 -6.66
N ASN A 120 -19.88 -12.13 -5.91
CA ASN A 120 -19.93 -12.63 -4.53
C ASN A 120 -19.58 -11.57 -3.47
N ALA A 121 -19.18 -10.35 -3.86
CA ALA A 121 -18.77 -9.25 -2.98
C ALA A 121 -19.58 -9.12 -1.68
N LEU A 122 -20.91 -9.11 -1.75
CA LEU A 122 -21.76 -9.02 -0.55
C LEU A 122 -21.65 -10.25 0.36
N THR A 123 -21.64 -11.45 -0.23
CA THR A 123 -21.57 -12.71 0.53
C THR A 123 -20.20 -12.84 1.21
N ASP A 124 -19.14 -12.45 0.51
CA ASP A 124 -17.77 -12.51 1.02
C ASP A 124 -17.55 -11.49 2.13
N LEU A 125 -17.97 -10.24 1.92
CA LEU A 125 -17.96 -9.20 2.94
C LEU A 125 -18.75 -9.58 4.20
N VAL A 126 -19.93 -10.21 4.04
CA VAL A 126 -20.70 -10.73 5.18
C VAL A 126 -19.92 -11.80 5.92
N THR A 127 -19.23 -12.70 5.21
CA THR A 127 -18.41 -13.75 5.81
C THR A 127 -17.23 -13.17 6.59
N TYR A 128 -16.48 -12.24 5.98
CA TYR A 128 -15.37 -11.54 6.62
C TYR A 128 -15.79 -10.87 7.93
N ARG A 129 -16.83 -10.02 7.86
CA ARG A 129 -17.28 -9.25 9.02
C ARG A 129 -17.84 -10.14 10.13
N ASN A 130 -18.60 -11.18 9.78
CA ASN A 130 -19.08 -12.15 10.76
C ASN A 130 -17.95 -12.93 11.41
N TYR A 131 -16.90 -13.25 10.65
CA TYR A 131 -15.74 -13.93 11.21
C TYR A 131 -15.05 -13.02 12.22
N PHE A 132 -14.67 -11.80 11.86
CA PHE A 132 -13.83 -10.96 12.72
C PHE A 132 -14.58 -10.17 13.81
N ASN A 133 -15.91 -10.11 13.79
CA ASN A 133 -16.67 -9.38 14.81
C ASN A 133 -16.40 -9.91 16.23
N GLY A 134 -15.80 -9.06 17.08
CA GLY A 134 -15.47 -9.38 18.46
C GLY A 134 -14.23 -10.28 18.62
N ARG A 135 -13.45 -10.49 17.56
CA ARG A 135 -12.20 -11.26 17.63
C ARG A 135 -11.01 -10.37 17.94
N ALA A 136 -10.14 -10.86 18.81
CA ALA A 136 -8.77 -10.35 18.93
C ALA A 136 -7.98 -10.65 17.67
N GLY A 137 -6.84 -9.97 17.50
CA GLY A 137 -5.99 -10.11 16.35
C GLY A 137 -5.23 -11.44 16.32
N SER A 138 -4.54 -11.69 15.20
CA SER A 138 -3.64 -12.82 15.04
C SER A 138 -2.37 -12.66 15.87
N VAL A 139 -2.01 -11.41 16.22
CA VAL A 139 -0.89 -11.07 17.09
C VAL A 139 -1.35 -10.95 18.54
N ALA A 140 -0.60 -11.53 19.48
CA ALA A 140 -0.91 -11.43 20.90
C ALA A 140 -0.89 -9.99 21.40
N HIS A 141 -1.65 -9.71 22.46
CA HIS A 141 -1.86 -8.38 23.08
C HIS A 141 -2.66 -7.38 22.24
N THR A 142 -3.17 -7.77 21.08
CA THR A 142 -4.17 -6.98 20.36
C THR A 142 -5.56 -7.17 20.97
N SER A 143 -6.34 -6.09 21.01
CA SER A 143 -7.67 -6.09 21.62
C SER A 143 -8.75 -6.39 20.59
N ALA A 144 -9.83 -7.04 21.02
CA ALA A 144 -10.93 -7.36 20.12
C ALA A 144 -11.57 -6.10 19.54
N SER A 145 -11.82 -6.12 18.22
CA SER A 145 -12.57 -5.07 17.53
C SER A 145 -14.02 -5.49 17.32
N ALA A 146 -14.97 -4.61 17.61
CA ALA A 146 -16.34 -4.79 17.14
C ALA A 146 -16.38 -4.50 15.64
N ILE A 147 -16.98 -5.40 14.86
CA ILE A 147 -17.18 -5.22 13.42
C ILE A 147 -18.66 -5.46 13.15
N PRO A 148 -19.49 -4.40 13.09
CA PRO A 148 -20.93 -4.54 12.88
C PRO A 148 -21.25 -5.38 11.65
N ARG A 149 -22.32 -6.18 11.67
CA ARG A 149 -22.74 -6.92 10.47
C ARG A 149 -23.23 -5.96 9.36
N ILE A 150 -23.37 -6.46 8.13
CA ILE A 150 -24.10 -5.77 7.08
C ILE A 150 -25.61 -5.79 7.38
N CYS A 151 -26.30 -4.68 7.15
CA CYS A 151 -27.75 -4.59 7.33
C CYS A 151 -28.50 -5.48 6.32
N THR A 152 -29.45 -6.27 6.81
CA THR A 152 -30.37 -7.06 5.97
C THR A 152 -31.64 -6.29 5.60
N THR A 153 -31.97 -5.26 6.38
CA THR A 153 -33.03 -4.28 6.13
C THR A 153 -32.51 -2.91 6.53
N SER A 154 -32.82 -1.86 5.75
CA SER A 154 -32.34 -0.50 6.01
C SER A 154 -33.50 0.47 6.26
N PRO A 155 -33.42 1.36 7.28
CA PRO A 155 -32.35 1.49 8.28
C PRO A 155 -32.59 0.61 9.53
N ALA A 156 -31.54 -0.07 10.03
CA ALA A 156 -31.56 -0.84 11.28
C ALA A 156 -30.37 -0.49 12.18
N SER A 157 -30.57 -0.49 13.50
CA SER A 157 -29.51 -0.21 14.47
C SER A 157 -28.53 -1.38 14.60
N GLY A 158 -27.23 -1.08 14.78
CA GLY A 158 -26.19 -2.09 15.06
C GLY A 158 -25.69 -2.85 13.83
N CYS A 159 -25.83 -2.27 12.63
CA CYS A 159 -25.27 -2.76 11.38
C CYS A 159 -24.82 -1.58 10.50
N VAL A 160 -24.05 -1.87 9.46
CA VAL A 160 -23.63 -0.89 8.43
C VAL A 160 -24.23 -1.26 7.07
N ASN A 161 -24.41 -0.27 6.19
CA ASN A 161 -24.91 -0.52 4.85
C ASN A 161 -23.76 -0.88 3.90
N PHE A 162 -24.01 -1.85 3.03
CA PHE A 162 -23.23 -2.09 1.82
C PHE A 162 -24.13 -1.82 0.62
N THR A 163 -23.67 -1.03 -0.34
CA THR A 163 -24.37 -0.88 -1.62
C THR A 163 -23.42 -1.09 -2.78
N LYS A 164 -23.87 -1.88 -3.74
CA LYS A 164 -23.15 -2.17 -4.96
C LYS A 164 -23.79 -1.43 -6.13
N TYR A 165 -22.95 -0.76 -6.92
CA TYR A 165 -23.35 0.04 -8.06
C TYR A 165 -22.54 -0.36 -9.30
N ASN A 166 -23.14 -0.21 -10.48
CA ASN A 166 -22.36 -0.05 -11.71
C ASN A 166 -21.85 1.41 -11.84
N GLN A 167 -20.96 1.69 -12.79
CA GLN A 167 -20.34 3.02 -12.98
C GLN A 167 -21.31 4.18 -13.25
N THR A 168 -22.59 3.89 -13.54
CA THR A 168 -23.63 4.91 -13.78
C THR A 168 -24.61 5.05 -12.60
N GLY A 169 -24.38 4.32 -11.51
CA GLY A 169 -25.21 4.34 -10.31
C GLY A 169 -26.40 3.39 -10.31
N GLY A 170 -26.49 2.48 -11.27
CA GLY A 170 -27.47 1.40 -11.24
C GLY A 170 -27.08 0.33 -10.23
N THR A 171 -28.04 -0.16 -9.44
CA THR A 171 -27.87 -1.29 -8.51
C THR A 171 -28.26 -2.64 -9.14
N SER A 172 -28.13 -2.72 -10.46
CA SER A 172 -28.43 -3.88 -11.30
C SER A 172 -27.68 -3.73 -12.62
N SER A 173 -27.68 -4.76 -13.47
CA SER A 173 -26.94 -4.76 -14.74
C SER A 173 -25.46 -4.45 -14.51
N TYR A 174 -24.85 -5.20 -13.59
CA TYR A 174 -23.43 -5.12 -13.30
C TYR A 174 -22.60 -5.52 -14.54
N PRO A 175 -21.35 -5.06 -14.62
CA PRO A 175 -20.46 -5.42 -15.72
C PRO A 175 -20.15 -6.92 -15.75
N ARG A 176 -19.40 -7.37 -16.76
CA ARG A 176 -19.00 -8.78 -16.85
C ARG A 176 -18.18 -9.20 -15.63
N ASN A 177 -18.31 -10.45 -15.20
CA ASN A 177 -17.52 -10.96 -14.08
C ASN A 177 -16.04 -11.07 -14.46
N ASN A 178 -15.15 -10.87 -13.48
CA ASN A 178 -13.72 -11.10 -13.65
C ASN A 178 -13.12 -11.61 -12.33
N VAL A 179 -12.35 -12.69 -12.40
CA VAL A 179 -11.82 -13.35 -11.21
C VAL A 179 -10.65 -12.61 -10.57
N GLY A 180 -9.77 -11.97 -11.35
CA GLY A 180 -8.64 -11.22 -10.79
C GLY A 180 -9.11 -9.93 -10.11
N TRP A 181 -10.07 -9.25 -10.73
CA TRP A 181 -10.67 -8.07 -10.11
C TRP A 181 -11.61 -8.41 -8.94
N SER A 182 -12.15 -9.63 -8.85
CA SER A 182 -12.94 -10.01 -7.66
C SER A 182 -12.09 -10.14 -6.41
N GLU A 183 -10.86 -10.64 -6.54
CA GLU A 183 -9.92 -10.70 -5.42
C GLU A 183 -9.53 -9.30 -4.94
N GLU A 184 -9.33 -8.35 -5.86
CA GLU A 184 -9.13 -6.93 -5.52
C GLU A 184 -10.33 -6.35 -4.79
N ILE A 185 -11.53 -6.55 -5.33
CA ILE A 185 -12.77 -6.06 -4.72
C ILE A 185 -12.91 -6.63 -3.30
N SER A 186 -12.70 -7.94 -3.12
CA SER A 186 -12.73 -8.58 -1.80
C SER A 186 -11.72 -7.95 -0.83
N LEU A 187 -10.49 -7.74 -1.29
CA LEU A 187 -9.42 -7.10 -0.52
C LEU A 187 -9.80 -5.68 -0.08
N ASP A 188 -10.26 -4.86 -1.00
CA ASP A 188 -10.59 -3.46 -0.76
C ASP A 188 -11.75 -3.32 0.25
N LEU A 189 -12.80 -4.13 0.07
CA LEU A 189 -13.96 -4.17 0.97
C LEU A 189 -13.59 -4.65 2.39
N ASP A 190 -12.71 -5.64 2.47
CA ASP A 190 -12.23 -6.19 3.73
C ASP A 190 -11.35 -5.19 4.48
N MET A 191 -10.51 -4.42 3.78
CA MET A 191 -9.69 -3.37 4.40
C MET A 191 -10.51 -2.20 4.92
N VAL A 192 -11.58 -1.81 4.22
CA VAL A 192 -12.54 -0.83 4.77
C VAL A 192 -13.19 -1.37 6.04
N SER A 193 -13.60 -2.64 6.03
CA SER A 193 -14.17 -3.30 7.20
C SER A 193 -13.19 -3.41 8.37
N ALA A 194 -11.90 -3.57 8.08
CA ALA A 194 -10.85 -3.72 9.08
C ALA A 194 -10.55 -2.41 9.82
N ILE A 195 -10.45 -1.29 9.08
CA ILE A 195 -9.98 -0.01 9.64
C ILE A 195 -11.14 0.89 10.06
N CYS A 196 -12.19 1.02 9.25
CA CYS A 196 -13.40 1.77 9.59
C CYS A 196 -14.62 0.83 9.69
N PRO A 197 -14.70 0.00 10.75
CA PRO A 197 -15.77 -0.99 10.86
C PRO A 197 -17.17 -0.37 10.95
N ASN A 198 -17.32 0.90 11.36
CA ASN A 198 -18.63 1.56 11.43
C ASN A 198 -19.00 2.33 10.14
N CYS A 199 -18.10 2.39 9.16
CA CYS A 199 -18.40 3.01 7.87
C CYS A 199 -19.41 2.16 7.09
N ASN A 200 -20.30 2.82 6.36
CA ASN A 200 -20.96 2.21 5.22
C ASN A 200 -19.92 1.99 4.11
N ILE A 201 -20.20 1.04 3.22
CA ILE A 201 -19.31 0.71 2.11
C ILE A 201 -20.09 0.79 0.81
N ALA A 202 -19.55 1.53 -0.17
CA ALA A 202 -20.08 1.57 -1.52
C ALA A 202 -19.07 0.92 -2.47
N LEU A 203 -19.48 -0.11 -3.20
CA LEU A 203 -18.70 -0.67 -4.31
C LEU A 203 -19.23 -0.10 -5.62
N VAL A 204 -18.37 0.53 -6.42
CA VAL A 204 -18.73 1.02 -7.76
C VAL A 204 -17.90 0.29 -8.81
N GLU A 205 -18.57 -0.54 -9.59
CA GLU A 205 -17.94 -1.38 -10.60
C GLU A 205 -17.98 -0.76 -12.00
N ALA A 206 -16.80 -0.55 -12.56
CA ALA A 206 -16.57 -0.09 -13.92
C ALA A 206 -16.76 -1.22 -14.95
N ASN A 207 -17.22 -0.86 -16.14
CA ASN A 207 -17.50 -1.76 -17.26
C ASN A 207 -16.23 -2.45 -17.78
N SER A 208 -15.10 -1.77 -17.66
CA SER A 208 -13.78 -2.30 -17.97
C SER A 208 -12.72 -1.60 -17.16
N ALA A 209 -11.49 -2.09 -17.27
CA ALA A 209 -10.32 -1.46 -16.67
C ALA A 209 -9.80 -0.25 -17.46
N SER A 210 -10.53 0.26 -18.44
CA SER A 210 -10.14 1.49 -19.13
C SER A 210 -10.27 2.70 -18.21
N PHE A 211 -9.34 3.67 -18.31
CA PHE A 211 -9.44 4.90 -17.52
C PHE A 211 -10.75 5.68 -17.78
N SER A 212 -11.35 5.56 -18.96
CA SER A 212 -12.66 6.16 -19.25
C SER A 212 -13.79 5.55 -18.42
N ASP A 213 -13.79 4.24 -18.21
CA ASP A 213 -14.83 3.58 -17.40
C ASP A 213 -14.56 3.77 -15.90
N LEU A 214 -13.30 3.65 -15.48
CA LEU A 214 -12.88 3.87 -14.09
C LEU A 214 -13.14 5.30 -13.63
N SER A 215 -12.76 6.32 -14.42
CA SER A 215 -13.05 7.72 -14.09
C SER A 215 -14.56 8.03 -14.05
N GLN A 216 -15.37 7.36 -14.88
CA GLN A 216 -16.83 7.48 -14.78
C GLN A 216 -17.35 6.91 -13.45
N ALA A 217 -16.82 5.76 -13.01
CA ALA A 217 -17.15 5.18 -11.71
C ALA A 217 -16.72 6.10 -10.54
N VAL A 218 -15.51 6.67 -10.60
CA VAL A 218 -15.02 7.68 -9.63
C VAL A 218 -15.99 8.87 -9.56
N ASN A 219 -16.39 9.41 -10.71
CA ASN A 219 -17.30 10.55 -10.78
C ASN A 219 -18.68 10.22 -10.21
N PHE A 220 -19.20 9.01 -10.45
CA PHE A 220 -20.43 8.58 -9.81
C PHE A 220 -20.27 8.48 -8.29
N ALA A 221 -19.17 7.90 -7.79
CA ALA A 221 -18.93 7.74 -6.36
C ALA A 221 -18.92 9.08 -5.59
N LYS A 222 -18.44 10.16 -6.22
CA LYS A 222 -18.50 11.53 -5.68
C LYS A 222 -19.93 12.02 -5.41
N THR A 223 -20.94 11.42 -6.03
CA THR A 223 -22.37 11.79 -5.87
C THR A 223 -23.10 10.97 -4.81
N ILE A 224 -22.48 9.89 -4.31
CA ILE A 224 -23.09 9.03 -3.32
C ILE A 224 -23.18 9.78 -1.98
N SER A 225 -24.37 9.75 -1.39
CA SER A 225 -24.63 10.42 -0.11
C SER A 225 -23.67 9.95 0.97
N ARG A 226 -23.07 10.91 1.68
CA ARG A 226 -22.12 10.68 2.79
C ARG A 226 -20.88 9.89 2.40
N VAL A 227 -20.51 9.83 1.12
CA VAL A 227 -19.13 9.44 0.79
C VAL A 227 -18.19 10.50 1.31
N VAL A 228 -17.15 10.06 2.03
CA VAL A 228 -16.09 10.92 2.59
C VAL A 228 -14.70 10.50 2.13
N ALA A 229 -14.57 9.31 1.54
CA ALA A 229 -13.33 8.82 0.94
C ALA A 229 -13.62 7.88 -0.23
N ILE A 230 -12.80 7.96 -1.28
CA ILE A 230 -12.84 7.09 -2.46
C ILE A 230 -11.46 6.44 -2.63
N SER A 231 -11.40 5.11 -2.61
CA SER A 231 -10.18 4.31 -2.85
C SER A 231 -10.10 3.83 -4.29
N ASN A 232 -8.88 3.84 -4.85
CA ASN A 232 -8.56 3.32 -6.18
C ASN A 232 -7.30 2.42 -6.08
N SER A 233 -7.50 1.11 -6.03
CA SER A 233 -6.42 0.13 -5.85
C SER A 233 -5.95 -0.46 -7.19
N TYR A 234 -5.70 0.42 -8.15
CA TYR A 234 -5.31 0.05 -9.51
C TYR A 234 -4.38 1.09 -10.12
N GLY A 235 -3.62 0.68 -11.12
CA GLY A 235 -2.73 1.60 -11.84
C GLY A 235 -2.24 1.09 -13.19
N ALA A 236 -1.62 2.00 -13.92
CA ALA A 236 -0.85 1.71 -15.14
C ALA A 236 0.32 2.69 -15.26
N SER A 237 1.31 2.35 -16.09
CA SER A 237 2.39 3.29 -16.43
C SER A 237 1.82 4.64 -16.89
N GLU A 238 2.47 5.72 -16.46
CA GLU A 238 2.09 7.07 -16.83
C GLU A 238 2.06 7.27 -18.35
N PHE A 239 1.19 8.14 -18.83
CA PHE A 239 0.97 8.39 -20.25
C PHE A 239 0.63 9.85 -20.54
N SER A 240 1.04 10.36 -21.71
CA SER A 240 0.90 11.77 -22.11
C SER A 240 -0.53 12.36 -22.09
N GLY A 241 -1.57 11.53 -22.00
CA GLY A 241 -2.97 11.94 -21.94
C GLY A 241 -3.57 11.92 -20.54
N GLU A 242 -2.81 11.56 -19.51
CA GLU A 242 -3.33 11.31 -18.15
C GLU A 242 -3.88 12.56 -17.47
N LEU A 243 -3.32 13.73 -17.79
CA LEU A 243 -3.79 15.03 -17.31
C LEU A 243 -5.30 15.26 -17.58
N ALA A 244 -5.86 14.61 -18.60
CA ALA A 244 -7.28 14.72 -18.93
C ALA A 244 -8.19 14.12 -17.84
N TYR A 245 -7.69 13.17 -17.05
CA TYR A 245 -8.44 12.48 -16.00
C TYR A 245 -8.24 13.11 -14.62
N ASN A 246 -7.30 14.03 -14.44
CA ASN A 246 -6.99 14.63 -13.14
C ASN A 246 -8.18 15.26 -12.41
N THR A 247 -9.13 15.82 -13.15
CA THR A 247 -10.36 16.39 -12.56
C THR A 247 -11.26 15.29 -12.01
N ASP A 248 -11.34 14.16 -12.69
CA ASP A 248 -12.10 12.99 -12.21
C ASP A 248 -11.43 12.42 -10.96
N TYR A 249 -10.09 12.42 -10.92
CA TYR A 249 -9.28 11.96 -9.80
C TYR A 249 -8.99 13.04 -8.74
N SER A 250 -9.74 14.15 -8.72
CA SER A 250 -9.55 15.17 -7.70
C SER A 250 -10.34 14.84 -6.42
N PHE A 251 -9.72 15.03 -5.26
CA PHE A 251 -10.44 15.19 -4.01
C PHE A 251 -11.47 16.32 -4.13
N LEU A 252 -12.53 16.29 -3.31
CA LEU A 252 -13.49 17.36 -3.17
C LEU A 252 -13.53 17.83 -1.72
N GLN A 253 -14.14 18.98 -1.46
CA GLN A 253 -14.40 19.38 -0.09
C GLN A 253 -15.23 18.29 0.61
N GLY A 254 -14.69 17.72 1.69
CA GLY A 254 -15.32 16.63 2.43
C GLY A 254 -15.21 15.23 1.80
N ILE A 255 -14.53 15.06 0.66
CA ILE A 255 -14.29 13.75 0.04
C ILE A 255 -12.80 13.57 -0.28
N ALA A 256 -12.13 12.69 0.45
CA ALA A 256 -10.79 12.24 0.15
C ALA A 256 -10.74 11.32 -1.07
N MET A 257 -9.59 11.32 -1.73
CA MET A 257 -9.29 10.37 -2.78
C MET A 257 -7.92 9.76 -2.54
N THR A 258 -7.85 8.43 -2.61
CA THR A 258 -6.61 7.67 -2.49
C THR A 258 -6.37 6.83 -3.73
N ALA A 259 -5.09 6.60 -4.05
CA ALA A 259 -4.69 5.63 -5.06
C ALA A 259 -3.45 4.85 -4.58
N SER A 260 -3.42 3.55 -4.86
CA SER A 260 -2.25 2.69 -4.65
C SER A 260 -1.06 3.22 -5.46
N SER A 261 0.14 3.31 -4.87
CA SER A 261 1.30 3.89 -5.57
C SER A 261 1.98 2.94 -6.56
N GLY A 262 1.63 1.66 -6.52
CA GLY A 262 2.15 0.61 -7.39
C GLY A 262 3.00 -0.43 -6.65
N ASP A 263 3.22 -1.56 -7.34
CA ASP A 263 3.79 -2.78 -6.76
C ASP A 263 5.03 -3.29 -7.54
N GLY A 264 5.69 -2.37 -8.24
CA GLY A 264 6.84 -2.63 -9.10
C GLY A 264 8.18 -2.19 -8.52
N GLY A 265 8.21 -1.63 -7.32
CA GLY A 265 9.35 -0.90 -6.77
C GLY A 265 9.45 0.51 -7.35
N TYR A 266 10.66 1.07 -7.40
CA TYR A 266 10.89 2.43 -7.91
C TYR A 266 10.33 2.63 -9.33
N GLY A 267 9.35 3.52 -9.46
CA GLY A 267 8.50 3.71 -10.62
C GLY A 267 7.22 4.42 -10.22
N VAL A 268 6.63 5.15 -11.17
CA VAL A 268 5.38 5.91 -10.97
C VAL A 268 4.29 5.34 -11.88
N GLU A 269 3.07 5.28 -11.36
CA GLU A 269 1.87 4.90 -12.09
C GLU A 269 0.77 5.94 -11.94
N TYR A 270 -0.18 5.94 -12.87
CA TYR A 270 -1.41 6.71 -12.82
C TYR A 270 -2.57 5.78 -12.41
N PRO A 271 -3.50 6.19 -11.52
CA PRO A 271 -3.79 7.56 -11.08
C PRO A 271 -2.99 8.04 -9.89
N ALA A 272 -2.11 7.23 -9.30
CA ALA A 272 -1.26 7.67 -8.19
C ALA A 272 -0.47 8.93 -8.53
N ALA A 273 -0.06 9.15 -9.78
CA ALA A 273 0.61 10.38 -10.22
C ALA A 273 -0.25 11.66 -10.18
N SER A 274 -1.58 11.57 -10.08
CA SER A 274 -2.44 12.75 -10.05
C SER A 274 -2.05 13.67 -8.86
N PRO A 275 -1.92 14.99 -9.08
CA PRO A 275 -1.57 15.95 -8.02
C PRO A 275 -2.75 16.26 -7.08
N TYR A 276 -3.94 15.71 -7.37
CA TYR A 276 -5.18 16.02 -6.66
C TYR A 276 -5.72 14.85 -5.84
N LEU A 277 -4.91 13.83 -5.57
CA LEU A 277 -5.25 12.74 -4.65
C LEU A 277 -4.06 12.38 -3.77
N THR A 278 -4.32 11.55 -2.77
CA THR A 278 -3.29 10.98 -1.91
C THR A 278 -2.78 9.69 -2.54
N ALA A 279 -1.54 9.68 -3.03
CA ALA A 279 -0.87 8.44 -3.42
C ALA A 279 -0.39 7.70 -2.16
N VAL A 280 -0.75 6.43 -2.08
CA VAL A 280 -0.50 5.60 -0.91
C VAL A 280 0.52 4.54 -1.24
N GLY A 281 1.71 4.68 -0.68
CA GLY A 281 2.81 3.73 -0.81
C GLY A 281 2.69 2.57 0.17
N GLY A 282 3.80 1.86 0.36
CA GLY A 282 3.80 0.57 1.02
C GLY A 282 4.94 0.35 2.01
N THR A 283 4.59 -0.25 3.14
CA THR A 283 5.52 -0.67 4.19
C THR A 283 5.48 -2.19 4.35
N THR A 284 6.48 -2.72 5.03
CA THR A 284 6.48 -4.05 5.63
C THR A 284 6.21 -3.89 7.11
N LEU A 285 5.00 -4.24 7.56
CA LEU A 285 4.60 -4.17 8.96
C LEU A 285 4.95 -5.46 9.71
N THR A 286 5.61 -5.34 10.86
CA THR A 286 5.98 -6.49 11.69
C THR A 286 5.70 -6.24 13.17
N ALA A 287 5.33 -7.31 13.88
CA ALA A 287 5.16 -7.32 15.32
C ALA A 287 6.32 -8.01 16.04
N SER A 288 6.78 -7.42 17.13
CA SER A 288 7.61 -8.06 18.14
C SER A 288 6.81 -8.26 19.41
N VAL A 289 6.67 -9.52 19.83
CA VAL A 289 5.83 -9.92 20.98
C VAL A 289 6.71 -10.49 22.09
N THR A 290 6.52 -9.97 23.31
CA THR A 290 6.99 -10.60 24.55
C THR A 290 5.78 -11.06 25.38
N PRO A 291 5.96 -11.80 26.49
CA PRO A 291 4.85 -12.16 27.36
C PRO A 291 4.02 -10.98 27.90
N THR A 292 4.58 -9.77 27.92
CA THR A 292 3.95 -8.58 28.54
C THR A 292 3.88 -7.37 27.61
N SER A 293 4.39 -7.45 26.37
CA SER A 293 4.44 -6.30 25.47
C SER A 293 4.28 -6.71 24.01
N LEU A 294 3.73 -5.76 23.24
CA LEU A 294 3.68 -5.77 21.79
C LEU A 294 4.34 -4.48 21.29
N THR A 295 5.21 -4.61 20.29
CA THR A 295 5.82 -3.48 19.61
C THR A 295 5.70 -3.69 18.10
N TRP A 296 5.17 -2.69 17.42
CA TRP A 296 5.07 -2.67 15.96
C TRP A 296 6.29 -1.95 15.37
N SER A 297 6.73 -2.43 14.22
CA SER A 297 7.79 -1.80 13.44
C SER A 297 7.48 -1.87 11.96
N GLN A 298 7.93 -0.85 11.22
CA GLN A 298 7.68 -0.71 9.79
C GLN A 298 8.99 -0.40 9.06
N THR A 299 9.19 -1.04 7.93
CA THR A 299 10.25 -0.71 6.96
C THR A 299 9.63 -0.47 5.59
N VAL A 300 10.38 0.10 4.65
CA VAL A 300 9.93 0.18 3.25
C VAL A 300 9.61 -1.22 2.73
N TRP A 301 8.44 -1.40 2.10
CA TRP A 301 8.23 -2.57 1.26
C TRP A 301 8.92 -2.37 -0.08
N SER A 302 9.73 -3.33 -0.50
CA SER A 302 10.54 -3.19 -1.71
C SER A 302 9.72 -3.08 -3.00
N GLY A 303 8.44 -3.48 -2.97
CA GLY A 303 7.52 -3.36 -4.09
C GLY A 303 6.81 -2.01 -4.17
N ALA A 304 6.83 -1.19 -3.11
CA ALA A 304 6.07 0.07 -3.07
C ALA A 304 6.51 1.00 -4.21
N GLY A 305 5.57 1.57 -4.97
CA GLY A 305 5.85 2.53 -6.02
C GLY A 305 6.25 3.90 -5.46
N SER A 306 7.24 4.52 -6.08
CA SER A 306 7.69 5.89 -5.78
C SER A 306 8.54 6.46 -6.90
N GLY A 307 8.64 7.79 -6.96
CA GLY A 307 9.48 8.48 -7.94
C GLY A 307 8.94 9.85 -8.32
N CYS A 308 9.44 10.39 -9.43
CA CYS A 308 8.93 11.62 -10.02
C CYS A 308 8.03 11.28 -11.21
N SER A 309 6.85 11.89 -11.25
CA SER A 309 5.98 11.83 -12.42
C SER A 309 6.70 12.38 -13.66
N ALA A 310 6.48 11.75 -14.82
CA ALA A 310 6.96 12.24 -16.09
C ALA A 310 6.09 13.35 -16.69
N TYR A 311 4.84 13.53 -16.22
CA TYR A 311 3.86 14.45 -16.84
C TYR A 311 3.20 15.40 -15.84
N GLU A 312 2.94 14.94 -14.62
CA GLU A 312 2.15 15.66 -13.63
C GLU A 312 2.98 16.72 -12.90
N PRO A 313 2.48 17.96 -12.80
CA PRO A 313 3.17 19.04 -12.12
C PRO A 313 3.15 18.81 -10.61
N GLN A 314 4.15 19.37 -9.93
CA GLN A 314 4.22 19.26 -8.48
C GLN A 314 2.97 19.87 -7.78
N PRO A 315 2.31 19.14 -6.86
CA PRO A 315 1.18 19.66 -6.10
C PRO A 315 1.62 20.62 -4.99
N ALA A 316 0.63 21.33 -4.41
CA ALA A 316 0.83 22.11 -3.20
C ALA A 316 1.32 21.21 -2.05
N GLY A 317 2.25 21.72 -1.23
CA GLY A 317 2.84 20.98 -0.10
C GLY A 317 4.21 20.35 -0.41
N GLN A 318 4.44 19.86 -1.63
CA GLN A 318 5.74 19.29 -2.03
C GLN A 318 6.86 20.34 -2.17
N GLY A 319 6.50 21.61 -2.33
CA GLY A 319 7.38 22.78 -2.14
C GLY A 319 8.81 22.72 -2.71
N THR A 320 9.69 23.53 -2.16
CA THR A 320 11.10 23.63 -2.60
C THR A 320 12.02 22.61 -1.93
N TRP A 321 11.53 21.88 -0.93
CA TRP A 321 12.28 20.80 -0.27
C TRP A 321 12.46 19.60 -1.21
N ASN A 322 11.54 19.42 -2.16
CA ASN A 322 11.51 18.32 -3.11
C ASN A 322 12.53 18.48 -4.25
N THR A 323 13.81 18.49 -3.89
CA THR A 323 14.90 18.76 -4.84
C THR A 323 15.10 17.65 -5.88
N ALA A 324 14.64 16.43 -5.62
CA ALA A 324 14.73 15.33 -6.56
C ALA A 324 13.66 15.38 -7.67
N CYS A 325 12.52 16.02 -7.41
CA CYS A 325 11.45 16.24 -8.40
C CYS A 325 11.00 17.72 -8.39
N PRO A 326 11.88 18.69 -8.74
CA PRO A 326 11.66 20.11 -8.47
C PRO A 326 10.49 20.75 -9.22
N SER A 327 9.90 20.07 -10.20
CA SER A 327 8.80 20.59 -11.01
C SER A 327 7.69 19.56 -11.23
N ASN A 328 7.92 18.31 -10.81
CA ASN A 328 7.05 17.18 -11.09
C ASN A 328 6.55 16.56 -9.79
N ARG A 329 5.37 15.97 -9.86
CA ARG A 329 4.72 15.30 -8.73
C ARG A 329 5.57 14.15 -8.22
N THR A 330 5.95 14.18 -6.94
CA THR A 330 6.60 13.04 -6.28
C THR A 330 5.55 12.06 -5.77
N VAL A 331 5.83 10.77 -5.89
CA VAL A 331 5.03 9.66 -5.35
C VAL A 331 5.89 8.95 -4.31
N ALA A 332 5.40 8.57 -3.12
CA ALA A 332 4.03 8.66 -2.59
C ALA A 332 3.85 9.84 -1.59
N ASP A 333 2.61 10.03 -1.09
CA ASP A 333 2.26 11.07 -0.11
C ASP A 333 2.27 10.55 1.35
N THR A 334 1.87 9.28 1.54
CA THR A 334 1.82 8.52 2.81
C THR A 334 1.80 7.02 2.48
N SER A 335 1.80 6.14 3.49
CA SER A 335 1.75 4.69 3.29
C SER A 335 1.00 3.94 4.38
N ALA A 336 0.72 2.67 4.11
CA ALA A 336 0.33 1.65 5.10
C ALA A 336 1.03 0.31 4.76
N ASP A 337 0.60 -0.81 5.34
CA ASP A 337 1.18 -2.13 5.06
C ASP A 337 0.81 -2.57 3.64
N ALA A 338 1.79 -3.15 2.96
CA ALA A 338 1.67 -3.56 1.57
C ALA A 338 2.48 -4.81 1.25
N ASN A 339 3.30 -5.33 2.15
CA ASN A 339 4.13 -6.49 1.83
C ASN A 339 3.31 -7.79 1.96
N PRO A 340 3.15 -8.60 0.89
CA PRO A 340 2.39 -9.85 1.00
C PRO A 340 2.93 -10.81 2.06
N ASN A 341 4.25 -10.81 2.31
CA ASN A 341 4.87 -11.62 3.36
C ASN A 341 4.45 -11.18 4.78
N THR A 342 3.93 -9.99 4.95
CA THR A 342 3.31 -9.51 6.20
C THR A 342 1.83 -9.20 6.00
N GLY A 343 1.23 -9.73 4.94
CA GLY A 343 -0.07 -9.30 4.45
C GLY A 343 -1.26 -9.57 5.36
N VAL A 344 -2.42 -9.18 4.86
CA VAL A 344 -3.71 -9.15 5.57
C VAL A 344 -4.57 -10.35 5.21
N ALA A 345 -5.41 -10.79 6.14
CA ALA A 345 -6.42 -11.81 5.88
C ALA A 345 -7.52 -11.21 5.00
N VAL A 346 -7.88 -11.90 3.91
CA VAL A 346 -8.97 -11.54 2.98
C VAL A 346 -9.82 -12.78 2.70
N TYR A 347 -11.12 -12.60 2.47
CA TYR A 347 -12.02 -13.68 2.07
C TYR A 347 -12.59 -13.44 0.67
N ASP A 348 -12.46 -14.41 -0.23
CA ASP A 348 -13.13 -14.43 -1.54
C ASP A 348 -13.78 -15.80 -1.75
N SER A 349 -14.86 -15.85 -2.53
CA SER A 349 -15.47 -17.11 -2.95
C SER A 349 -15.76 -17.22 -4.43
N PHE A 350 -15.34 -16.24 -5.24
CA PHE A 350 -15.55 -16.24 -6.68
C PHE A 350 -14.35 -16.81 -7.47
N HIS A 351 -13.12 -16.39 -7.17
CA HIS A 351 -11.91 -16.97 -7.75
C HIS A 351 -11.45 -18.21 -6.96
N GLU A 352 -11.07 -17.99 -5.70
CA GLU A 352 -10.51 -19.01 -4.81
C GLU A 352 -11.34 -19.07 -3.51
N PRO A 353 -12.22 -20.09 -3.35
CA PRO A 353 -13.06 -20.18 -2.16
C PRO A 353 -12.29 -20.31 -0.84
N GLY A 354 -12.30 -19.24 -0.05
CA GLY A 354 -11.85 -19.24 1.33
C GLY A 354 -11.00 -18.05 1.73
N TRP A 355 -10.18 -18.30 2.76
CA TRP A 355 -9.27 -17.31 3.32
C TRP A 355 -7.94 -17.29 2.58
N MET A 356 -7.51 -16.08 2.23
CA MET A 356 -6.24 -15.79 1.57
C MET A 356 -5.45 -14.74 2.33
N VAL A 357 -4.21 -14.54 1.93
CA VAL A 357 -3.36 -13.46 2.44
C VAL A 357 -2.96 -12.58 1.27
N PHE A 358 -3.15 -11.27 1.40
CA PHE A 358 -2.77 -10.32 0.36
C PHE A 358 -1.86 -9.22 0.89
N GLY A 359 -1.02 -8.71 -0.02
CA GLY A 359 -0.36 -7.41 0.07
C GLY A 359 -0.61 -6.62 -1.21
N GLY A 360 0.37 -5.80 -1.59
CA GLY A 360 0.23 -4.74 -2.57
C GLY A 360 -0.10 -3.41 -1.90
N THR A 361 0.23 -2.30 -2.55
CA THR A 361 -0.27 -0.97 -2.19
C THR A 361 -1.79 -0.87 -2.33
N SER A 362 -2.40 -1.85 -3.00
CA SER A 362 -3.82 -2.19 -2.90
C SER A 362 -4.33 -2.41 -1.48
N VAL A 363 -3.54 -2.99 -0.56
CA VAL A 363 -3.93 -3.05 0.86
C VAL A 363 -3.90 -1.66 1.49
N SER A 364 -2.93 -0.84 1.08
CA SER A 364 -2.66 0.45 1.69
C SER A 364 -3.67 1.53 1.31
N SER A 365 -4.10 1.60 0.04
CA SER A 365 -5.08 2.60 -0.42
C SER A 365 -6.41 2.60 0.37
N PRO A 366 -7.16 1.49 0.46
CA PRO A 366 -8.43 1.41 1.22
C PRO A 366 -8.19 1.54 2.72
N THR A 367 -7.01 1.14 3.22
CA THR A 367 -6.60 1.41 4.60
C THR A 367 -6.56 2.90 4.88
N ILE A 368 -5.89 3.69 4.04
CA ILE A 368 -5.80 5.15 4.20
C ILE A 368 -7.13 5.84 3.88
N ALA A 369 -7.90 5.38 2.89
CA ALA A 369 -9.26 5.89 2.66
C ALA A 369 -10.14 5.73 3.91
N SER A 370 -9.98 4.63 4.64
CA SER A 370 -10.67 4.40 5.91
C SER A 370 -10.18 5.30 7.03
N VAL A 371 -8.89 5.65 7.06
CA VAL A 371 -8.36 6.65 8.00
C VAL A 371 -8.96 8.03 7.74
N TYR A 372 -9.07 8.45 6.48
CA TYR A 372 -9.81 9.67 6.10
C TYR A 372 -11.27 9.62 6.58
N ALA A 373 -11.94 8.47 6.51
CA ALA A 373 -13.31 8.35 7.00
C ALA A 373 -13.43 8.40 8.54
N LEU A 374 -12.43 7.86 9.26
CA LEU A 374 -12.33 8.04 10.71
C LEU A 374 -12.08 9.51 11.07
N ALA A 375 -11.23 10.20 10.31
CA ALA A 375 -10.96 11.63 10.47
C ALA A 375 -12.21 12.48 10.20
N ALA A 376 -12.96 12.18 9.13
CA ALA A 376 -14.23 12.84 8.85
C ALA A 376 -15.23 12.74 10.03
N GLY A 377 -15.33 11.54 10.63
CA GLY A 377 -16.18 11.33 11.81
C GLY A 377 -15.66 12.01 13.09
N SER A 378 -14.34 12.19 13.22
CA SER A 378 -13.70 12.85 14.37
C SER A 378 -13.78 14.38 14.29
N GLU A 379 -13.42 14.93 13.12
CA GLU A 379 -13.24 16.37 12.89
C GLU A 379 -14.54 17.06 12.45
N GLY A 380 -15.50 16.31 11.91
CA GLY A 380 -16.79 16.83 11.45
C GLY A 380 -16.60 17.97 10.44
N THR A 381 -17.01 19.19 10.81
CA THR A 381 -16.89 20.37 9.93
C THR A 381 -15.46 20.85 9.68
N LEU A 382 -14.49 20.37 10.48
CA LEU A 382 -13.07 20.72 10.32
C LEU A 382 -12.34 19.77 9.34
N PHE A 383 -13.00 18.70 8.90
CA PHE A 383 -12.40 17.71 8.01
C PHE A 383 -11.92 18.33 6.69
N ASN A 384 -10.63 18.13 6.40
CA ASN A 384 -9.97 18.66 5.21
C ASN A 384 -9.17 17.56 4.49
N PRO A 385 -9.76 16.91 3.47
CA PRO A 385 -9.16 15.76 2.81
C PRO A 385 -8.06 16.12 1.79
N SER A 386 -7.56 17.36 1.81
CA SER A 386 -6.54 17.82 0.88
C SER A 386 -5.20 17.11 1.14
N PRO A 387 -4.56 16.47 0.14
CA PRO A 387 -3.24 15.84 0.30
C PRO A 387 -2.16 16.79 0.82
N ALA A 388 -2.30 18.10 0.56
CA ALA A 388 -1.42 19.13 1.09
C ALA A 388 -1.36 19.20 2.64
N GLN A 389 -2.33 18.60 3.36
CA GLN A 389 -2.30 18.50 4.83
C GLN A 389 -1.15 17.61 5.30
N LEU A 390 -0.92 16.47 4.64
CA LEU A 390 0.15 15.53 5.02
C LEU A 390 1.53 16.21 5.10
N TYR A 391 1.79 17.16 4.20
CA TYR A 391 3.02 17.93 4.17
C TYR A 391 3.09 19.02 5.25
N GLN A 392 1.95 19.53 5.73
CA GLN A 392 1.92 20.50 6.84
C GLN A 392 2.13 19.84 8.19
N TYR A 393 1.68 18.59 8.33
CA TYR A 393 1.81 17.78 9.54
C TYR A 393 3.05 16.89 9.55
N SER A 394 3.89 16.95 8.52
CA SER A 394 5.15 16.21 8.46
C SER A 394 6.04 16.51 9.67
N GLU A 395 6.70 15.49 10.21
CA GLU A 395 7.63 15.68 11.32
C GLU A 395 8.76 16.63 10.90
N THR A 396 9.07 17.56 11.79
CA THR A 396 10.20 18.48 11.65
C THR A 396 11.30 18.09 12.64
N GLN A 397 12.52 18.57 12.44
CA GLN A 397 13.63 18.31 13.39
C GLN A 397 13.32 18.75 14.83
N THR A 398 12.33 19.63 15.02
CA THR A 398 11.99 20.24 16.30
C THR A 398 10.63 19.81 16.87
N GLN A 399 9.79 19.13 16.09
CA GLN A 399 8.44 18.73 16.49
C GLN A 399 8.08 17.37 15.87
N PRO A 400 7.79 16.34 16.68
CA PRO A 400 7.29 15.07 16.16
C PRO A 400 5.93 15.30 15.47
N GLY A 401 5.80 14.79 14.25
CA GLY A 401 4.54 14.77 13.50
C GLY A 401 3.60 13.69 14.04
N PRO A 402 2.31 13.70 13.64
CA PRO A 402 1.34 12.71 14.09
C PRO A 402 1.39 11.42 13.25
N LEU A 403 2.32 11.33 12.28
CA LEU A 403 2.59 10.16 11.45
C LEU A 403 3.86 9.45 11.93
N TYR A 404 3.90 8.13 11.76
CA TYR A 404 5.09 7.32 12.02
C TYR A 404 6.05 7.43 10.84
N ASN A 405 7.21 8.06 11.08
CA ASN A 405 8.29 8.16 10.12
C ASN A 405 9.00 6.80 9.94
N VAL A 406 8.97 6.25 8.72
CA VAL A 406 9.67 5.02 8.38
C VAL A 406 11.11 5.37 8.01
N THR A 407 12.09 4.85 8.74
CA THR A 407 13.49 5.31 8.60
C THR A 407 14.44 4.27 8.02
N SER A 408 13.94 3.19 7.43
CA SER A 408 14.80 2.15 6.86
C SER A 408 14.14 1.32 5.77
N GLY A 409 14.96 0.79 4.87
CA GLY A 409 14.55 -0.02 3.72
C GLY A 409 14.61 0.76 2.41
N SER A 410 14.35 0.05 1.30
CA SER A 410 14.38 0.63 -0.04
C SER A 410 13.47 -0.15 -1.00
N ASN A 411 12.92 0.56 -1.99
CA ASN A 411 12.17 -0.01 -3.11
C ASN A 411 12.97 -0.07 -4.42
N GLY A 412 14.28 0.18 -4.40
CA GLY A 412 15.06 0.20 -5.63
C GLY A 412 16.45 0.79 -5.47
N SER A 413 16.98 1.35 -6.55
CA SER A 413 18.31 1.97 -6.55
C SER A 413 18.28 3.24 -7.39
N CYS A 414 18.09 4.37 -6.72
CA CYS A 414 17.97 5.70 -7.30
C CYS A 414 18.96 6.72 -6.68
N GLY A 415 19.62 6.36 -5.57
CA GLY A 415 20.63 7.20 -4.90
C GLY A 415 20.10 8.41 -4.13
N THR A 416 18.78 8.55 -3.97
CA THR A 416 18.14 9.67 -3.26
C THR A 416 17.08 9.18 -2.26
N TYR A 417 16.44 10.10 -1.53
CA TYR A 417 15.28 9.82 -0.68
C TYR A 417 14.10 9.23 -1.43
N LEU A 418 14.06 9.35 -2.77
CA LEU A 418 12.94 8.84 -3.56
C LEU A 418 12.83 7.31 -3.56
N CYS A 419 13.87 6.58 -3.16
CA CYS A 419 13.83 5.12 -3.05
C CYS A 419 14.40 4.58 -1.74
N ASN A 420 14.92 5.43 -0.86
CA ASN A 420 15.56 5.01 0.39
C ASN A 420 14.92 5.75 1.56
N ALA A 421 14.36 4.99 2.49
CA ALA A 421 14.00 5.52 3.80
C ALA A 421 15.24 5.60 4.68
N SER A 422 15.45 6.75 5.32
CA SER A 422 16.58 6.95 6.22
C SER A 422 16.40 8.19 7.08
N SER A 423 16.79 8.11 8.35
CA SER A 423 16.91 9.29 9.21
C SER A 423 18.01 10.26 8.79
N THR A 424 18.92 9.87 7.88
CA THR A 424 20.05 10.70 7.43
C THR A 424 19.98 11.14 5.97
N TYR A 425 19.08 10.55 5.17
CA TYR A 425 18.96 10.85 3.73
C TYR A 425 17.67 11.60 3.35
N SER A 426 16.95 12.18 4.31
CA SER A 426 15.73 12.94 4.04
C SER A 426 15.99 14.31 3.40
N PRO A 427 15.05 14.86 2.62
CA PRO A 427 15.20 16.19 2.03
C PRO A 427 15.29 17.29 3.09
N ALA A 428 16.13 18.30 2.83
CA ALA A 428 16.24 19.46 3.69
C ALA A 428 14.90 20.20 3.79
N GLY A 429 14.36 20.31 5.00
CA GLY A 429 13.05 20.92 5.26
C GLY A 429 11.89 19.94 5.40
N MET A 430 12.06 18.66 5.05
CA MET A 430 11.11 17.57 5.29
C MET A 430 11.86 16.31 5.77
N PRO A 431 12.34 16.30 7.02
CA PRO A 431 13.22 15.25 7.53
C PRO A 431 12.54 13.88 7.71
N ALA A 432 11.21 13.81 7.63
CA ALA A 432 10.43 12.58 7.74
C ALA A 432 9.80 12.12 6.41
N TYR A 433 10.29 12.65 5.29
CA TYR A 433 9.84 12.26 3.96
C TYR A 433 10.85 11.32 3.27
N ASP A 434 10.34 10.20 2.75
CA ASP A 434 10.97 9.41 1.70
C ASP A 434 9.94 9.03 0.63
N GLY A 435 10.40 8.69 -0.57
CA GLY A 435 9.52 8.36 -1.69
C GLY A 435 8.61 7.15 -1.40
N PRO A 436 9.15 5.99 -0.97
CA PRO A 436 8.33 4.78 -0.80
C PRO A 436 7.28 4.89 0.32
N THR A 437 7.51 5.72 1.33
CA THR A 437 6.61 5.86 2.49
C THR A 437 5.93 7.23 2.62
N GLY A 438 6.27 8.18 1.76
CA GLY A 438 5.77 9.54 1.81
C GLY A 438 6.12 10.20 3.14
N ASN A 439 5.13 10.82 3.78
CA ASN A 439 5.25 11.40 5.12
C ASN A 439 5.13 10.36 6.26
N GLY A 440 5.15 9.06 5.94
CA GLY A 440 5.02 7.97 6.90
C GLY A 440 3.61 7.39 6.95
N THR A 441 3.29 6.70 8.06
CA THR A 441 2.03 5.97 8.24
C THR A 441 1.22 6.48 9.45
N PRO A 442 -0.10 6.21 9.54
CA PRO A 442 -0.91 6.65 10.67
C PRO A 442 -0.35 6.13 12.02
N ASN A 443 -0.29 7.00 13.03
CA ASN A 443 0.31 6.70 14.33
C ASN A 443 -0.52 7.25 15.49
N GLY A 444 -1.58 6.53 15.85
CA GLY A 444 -2.45 6.89 16.95
C GLY A 444 -3.57 7.86 16.55
N PRO A 445 -4.45 8.23 17.50
CA PRO A 445 -5.62 9.05 17.23
C PRO A 445 -5.26 10.47 16.76
N THR A 446 -4.08 10.99 17.12
CA THR A 446 -3.62 12.31 16.66
C THR A 446 -3.34 12.34 15.15
N SER A 447 -3.07 11.18 14.53
CA SER A 447 -2.87 11.07 13.08
C SER A 447 -4.08 11.53 12.27
N LEU A 448 -5.30 11.42 12.83
CA LEU A 448 -6.52 11.86 12.17
C LEU A 448 -6.57 13.36 11.86
N SER A 449 -5.69 14.17 12.44
CA SER A 449 -5.60 15.60 12.08
C SER A 449 -4.79 15.85 10.81
N ALA A 450 -4.01 14.87 10.35
CA ALA A 450 -3.24 14.94 9.12
C ALA A 450 -4.03 14.46 7.88
N PHE A 451 -5.17 13.80 8.11
CA PHE A 451 -6.10 13.26 7.12
C PHE A 451 -7.44 13.99 7.25
#